data_AF-A0A0K2X2L1-F1
#
_entry.id   AF-A0A0K2X2L1-F1
#
_cell.length_a   1.000
_cell.length_b   1.000
_cell.length_c   1.000
_cell.angle_alpha   90.00
_cell.angle_beta   90.00
_cell.angle_gamma   90.00
#
_symmetry.space_group_name_H-M   'P 1'
#
loop_
_entity.id
_entity.type
_entity.pdbx_description
1 polymer ?
#
loop_
_entity_poly.entity_id
_entity_poly.type
_entity_poly.pdbx_seq_one_letter_code
_entity_poly.pdbx_strand_id
1 'polypeptide(L)'
;MKLFRACLLLAGFLHAGDFVLDNEAGHLVPKSVELVQEVSSELFSKTGVSFVLFLADTPDTHTKQGRLAYQQAKLKDLHRPFVALFAHFGAQKIDILSDPKDLIPTERIFFERIAPFLPKEWGTDTAKNNARFSFALLNGYTYMADAIAHKYHIQLANNIKEEYSNSVVKTTLYILLCSLLALFFYGYFFGTRKHGH
;
A
#
# COMPACT_ATOMS: atom_id res chain seq x y z
N MET A 1 -55.19 13.10 20.12
CA MET A 1 -54.31 14.04 19.38
C MET A 1 -52.94 14.04 20.06
N LYS A 2 -51.84 13.97 19.29
CA LYS A 2 -50.43 13.64 19.66
C LYS A 2 -50.24 12.11 19.76
N LEU A 3 -49.87 11.35 18.72
CA LEU A 3 -48.90 11.55 17.63
C LEU A 3 -47.50 11.83 18.18
N PHE A 4 -46.84 10.78 18.65
CA PHE A 4 -45.37 10.75 18.76
C PHE A 4 -44.86 9.51 18.01
N ARG A 5 -44.39 9.77 16.80
CA ARG A 5 -43.67 8.86 15.93
C ARG A 5 -42.41 8.39 16.67
N ALA A 6 -42.39 7.13 17.11
CA ALA A 6 -41.15 6.48 17.46
C ALA A 6 -40.39 6.22 16.16
N CYS A 7 -39.36 7.02 15.94
CA CYS A 7 -38.50 7.00 14.78
C CYS A 7 -37.79 5.64 14.70
N LEU A 8 -38.03 4.96 13.58
CA LEU A 8 -37.38 3.74 13.16
C LEU A 8 -35.87 4.03 12.99
N LEU A 9 -35.06 3.79 14.03
CA LEU A 9 -33.61 3.68 13.89
C LEU A 9 -33.31 2.29 13.32
N LEU A 10 -33.56 2.15 12.01
CA LEU A 10 -33.05 1.03 11.25
C LEU A 10 -31.53 1.23 11.17
N ALA A 11 -30.81 0.59 12.10
CA ALA A 11 -29.37 0.42 11.99
C ALA A 11 -29.11 -0.37 10.71
N GLY A 12 -28.86 0.35 9.62
CA GLY A 12 -28.26 -0.21 8.42
C GLY A 12 -26.86 -0.64 8.80
N PHE A 13 -26.71 -1.90 9.25
CA PHE A 13 -25.47 -2.63 9.04
C PHE A 13 -25.30 -2.68 7.53
N LEU A 14 -24.62 -1.67 6.97
CA LEU A 14 -23.99 -1.76 5.66
C LEU A 14 -23.22 -3.08 5.72
N HIS A 15 -23.65 -4.04 4.92
CA HIS A 15 -22.93 -5.27 4.70
C HIS A 15 -21.59 -4.85 4.10
N ALA A 16 -20.56 -4.70 4.95
CA ALA A 16 -19.22 -4.40 4.50
C ALA A 16 -18.79 -5.60 3.65
N GLY A 17 -18.56 -5.35 2.36
CA GLY A 17 -17.97 -6.34 1.49
C GLY A 17 -16.64 -6.76 2.10
N ASP A 18 -16.35 -8.06 2.08
CA ASP A 18 -15.08 -8.56 2.59
C ASP A 18 -13.96 -8.14 1.63
N PHE A 19 -13.05 -7.27 2.09
CA PHE A 19 -11.94 -6.75 1.30
C PHE A 19 -10.65 -7.57 1.46
N VAL A 20 -10.64 -8.58 2.35
CA VAL A 20 -9.52 -9.52 2.54
C VAL A 20 -10.04 -10.93 2.31
N LEU A 21 -9.73 -11.47 1.14
CA LEU A 21 -10.24 -12.75 0.69
C LEU A 21 -9.17 -13.83 0.75
N ASP A 22 -9.62 -15.06 1.01
CA ASP A 22 -8.83 -16.30 0.97
C ASP A 22 -7.64 -16.38 1.95
N ASN A 23 -7.58 -15.56 3.00
CA ASN A 23 -6.54 -15.58 4.04
C ASN A 23 -6.63 -16.78 5.01
N GLU A 24 -6.96 -17.97 4.53
CA GLU A 24 -7.18 -19.17 5.35
C GLU A 24 -5.91 -19.62 6.07
N ALA A 25 -4.75 -19.45 5.44
CA ALA A 25 -3.44 -19.75 6.01
C ALA A 25 -2.96 -18.73 7.06
N GLY A 26 -3.67 -17.61 7.24
CA GLY A 26 -3.36 -16.62 8.27
C GLY A 26 -2.04 -15.87 8.05
N HIS A 27 -1.62 -15.68 6.79
CA HIS A 27 -0.42 -14.90 6.48
C HIS A 27 -0.55 -13.44 6.92
N LEU A 28 -1.77 -12.89 6.91
CA LEU A 28 -2.06 -11.66 7.65
C LEU A 28 -2.68 -11.96 9.00
N VAL A 29 -2.10 -11.37 10.04
CA VAL A 29 -2.64 -11.41 11.39
C VAL A 29 -3.96 -10.64 11.48
N PRO A 30 -4.87 -10.99 12.41
CA PRO A 30 -6.21 -10.40 12.50
C PRO A 30 -6.23 -8.86 12.53
N LYS A 31 -5.28 -8.25 13.24
CA LYS A 31 -5.14 -6.79 13.32
C LYS A 31 -4.84 -6.14 11.95
N SER A 32 -4.04 -6.80 11.12
CA SER A 32 -3.75 -6.30 9.77
C SER A 32 -4.94 -6.51 8.85
N VAL A 33 -5.70 -7.60 9.03
CA VAL A 33 -6.95 -7.83 8.32
C VAL A 33 -7.95 -6.72 8.64
N GLU A 34 -8.18 -6.43 9.92
CA GLU A 34 -9.08 -5.38 10.39
C GLU A 34 -8.71 -4.01 9.78
N LEU A 35 -7.42 -3.64 9.81
CA LEU A 35 -6.93 -2.42 9.18
C LEU A 35 -7.25 -2.37 7.68
N VAL A 36 -7.00 -3.46 6.93
CA VAL A 36 -7.32 -3.52 5.50
C VAL A 36 -8.82 -3.38 5.27
N GLN A 37 -9.66 -4.01 6.09
CA GLN A 37 -11.12 -3.87 5.99
C GLN A 37 -11.57 -2.43 6.21
N GLU A 38 -11.08 -1.79 7.26
CA GLU A 38 -11.45 -0.41 7.59
C GLU A 38 -11.01 0.57 6.51
N VAL A 39 -9.77 0.43 6.02
CA VAL A 39 -9.22 1.30 4.98
C VAL A 39 -9.93 1.09 3.66
N SER A 40 -10.14 -0.15 3.22
CA SER A 40 -10.84 -0.45 1.96
C SER A 40 -12.31 -0.04 2.02
N SER A 41 -12.98 -0.24 3.16
CA SER A 41 -14.36 0.22 3.36
C SER A 41 -14.47 1.73 3.29
N GLU A 42 -13.57 2.45 3.98
CA GLU A 42 -13.49 3.91 3.94
C GLU A 42 -13.23 4.39 2.51
N LEU A 43 -12.24 3.82 1.83
CA LEU A 43 -11.86 4.17 0.47
C LEU A 43 -13.02 3.96 -0.51
N PHE A 44 -13.68 2.80 -0.44
CA PHE A 44 -14.83 2.47 -1.28
C PHE A 44 -15.98 3.45 -1.03
N SER A 45 -16.30 3.73 0.23
CA SER A 45 -17.39 4.66 0.58
C SER A 45 -17.16 6.09 0.06
N LYS A 46 -15.90 6.54 -0.02
CA LYS A 46 -15.53 7.90 -0.42
C LYS A 46 -15.25 8.05 -1.92
N THR A 47 -14.80 6.99 -2.59
CA THR A 47 -14.33 7.06 -3.99
C THR A 47 -15.11 6.17 -4.96
N GLY A 48 -15.82 5.16 -4.45
CA GLY A 48 -16.40 4.08 -5.26
C GLY A 48 -15.37 3.10 -5.81
N VAL A 49 -14.07 3.25 -5.51
CA VAL A 49 -13.01 2.31 -5.94
C VAL A 49 -12.98 1.11 -5.01
N SER A 50 -13.15 -0.08 -5.57
CA SER A 50 -12.99 -1.33 -4.82
C SER A 50 -11.51 -1.66 -4.69
N PHE A 51 -10.98 -1.67 -3.46
CA PHE A 51 -9.59 -2.08 -3.20
C PHE A 51 -9.58 -3.38 -2.39
N VAL A 52 -9.23 -4.48 -3.05
CA VAL A 52 -9.37 -5.84 -2.51
C VAL A 52 -8.02 -6.53 -2.45
N LEU A 53 -7.81 -7.28 -1.37
CA LEU A 53 -6.62 -8.09 -1.13
C LEU A 53 -7.00 -9.57 -1.13
N PHE A 54 -6.35 -10.35 -1.99
CA PHE A 54 -6.49 -11.80 -2.08
C PHE A 54 -5.21 -12.48 -1.58
N LEU A 55 -5.32 -13.38 -0.59
CA LEU A 55 -4.19 -14.14 -0.03
C LEU A 55 -4.32 -15.63 -0.31
N ALA A 56 -4.20 -16.04 -1.57
CA ALA A 56 -4.26 -17.47 -1.89
C ALA A 56 -2.92 -18.17 -1.62
N ASP A 57 -2.93 -19.09 -0.67
CA ASP A 57 -1.82 -20.02 -0.42
C ASP A 57 -2.23 -21.48 -0.68
N THR A 58 -2.59 -21.76 -1.93
CA THR A 58 -2.96 -23.11 -2.36
C THR A 58 -1.97 -23.65 -3.39
N PRO A 59 -1.72 -24.97 -3.44
CA PRO A 59 -0.79 -25.59 -4.38
C PRO A 59 -1.03 -25.21 -5.84
N ASP A 60 -2.29 -25.05 -6.24
CA ASP A 60 -2.67 -24.66 -7.60
C ASP A 60 -2.09 -23.30 -8.00
N THR A 61 -1.95 -22.37 -7.03
CA THR A 61 -1.38 -21.04 -7.25
C THR A 61 0.16 -20.99 -7.20
N HIS A 62 0.84 -22.13 -6.98
CA HIS A 62 2.30 -22.16 -7.04
C HIS A 62 2.81 -22.00 -8.49
N THR A 63 2.02 -22.45 -9.46
CA THR A 63 2.35 -22.30 -10.88
C THR A 63 1.91 -20.96 -11.45
N LYS A 64 2.63 -20.45 -12.47
CA LYS A 64 2.25 -19.20 -13.15
C LYS A 64 0.85 -19.29 -13.76
N GLN A 65 0.51 -20.42 -14.39
CA GLN A 65 -0.79 -20.61 -15.02
C GLN A 65 -1.93 -20.64 -14.00
N GLY A 66 -1.74 -21.34 -12.87
CA GLY A 66 -2.74 -21.36 -11.82
C GLY A 66 -2.99 -20.00 -11.18
N ARG A 67 -1.96 -19.17 -10.99
CA ARG A 67 -2.16 -17.76 -10.55
C ARG A 67 -2.96 -16.94 -11.52
N LEU A 68 -2.66 -17.04 -12.82
CA LEU A 68 -3.40 -16.31 -13.85
C LEU A 68 -4.88 -16.74 -13.89
N ALA A 69 -5.15 -18.05 -13.79
CA ALA A 69 -6.50 -18.58 -13.74
C ALA A 69 -7.26 -18.09 -12.48
N TYR A 70 -6.60 -18.11 -11.32
CA TYR A 70 -7.14 -17.61 -10.06
C TYR A 70 -7.48 -16.11 -10.15
N GLN A 71 -6.55 -15.29 -10.65
CA GLN A 71 -6.77 -13.87 -10.89
C GLN A 71 -7.98 -13.64 -11.81
N GLN A 72 -8.02 -14.30 -12.97
CA GLN A 72 -9.14 -14.17 -13.91
C GLN A 72 -10.48 -14.59 -13.31
N ALA A 73 -10.50 -15.59 -12.42
CA ALA A 73 -11.72 -16.00 -11.75
C ALA A 73 -12.19 -14.90 -10.78
N LYS A 74 -11.32 -14.42 -9.89
CA LYS A 74 -11.68 -13.42 -8.88
C LYS A 74 -12.03 -12.05 -9.46
N LEU A 75 -11.36 -11.64 -10.54
CA LEU A 75 -11.58 -10.33 -11.17
C LEU A 75 -12.96 -10.21 -11.85
N LYS A 76 -13.64 -11.33 -12.19
CA LYS A 76 -14.98 -11.30 -12.79
C LYS A 76 -16.04 -10.76 -11.84
N ASP A 77 -15.83 -10.96 -10.55
CA ASP A 77 -16.77 -10.57 -9.50
C ASP A 77 -16.53 -9.14 -9.01
N LEU A 78 -15.45 -8.49 -9.47
CA LEU A 78 -15.11 -7.12 -9.08
C LEU A 78 -15.77 -6.08 -9.98
N HIS A 79 -16.44 -5.12 -9.36
CA HIS A 79 -16.96 -3.94 -10.05
C HIS A 79 -15.85 -2.91 -10.29
N ARG A 80 -15.85 -2.32 -11.49
CA ARG A 80 -14.95 -1.21 -11.83
C ARG A 80 -15.45 0.10 -11.23
N PRO A 81 -14.55 1.04 -10.83
CA PRO A 81 -13.09 0.91 -10.83
C PRO A 81 -12.57 0.08 -9.65
N PHE A 82 -11.49 -0.68 -9.86
CA PHE A 82 -10.89 -1.49 -8.79
C PHE A 82 -9.36 -1.50 -8.82
N VAL A 83 -8.80 -1.80 -7.65
CA VAL A 83 -7.43 -2.25 -7.48
C VAL A 83 -7.48 -3.60 -6.74
N ALA A 84 -6.78 -4.59 -7.26
CA ALA A 84 -6.70 -5.92 -6.68
C ALA A 84 -5.24 -6.26 -6.40
N LEU A 85 -4.95 -6.59 -5.14
CA LEU A 85 -3.65 -7.06 -4.68
C LEU A 85 -3.72 -8.58 -4.51
N PHE A 86 -2.95 -9.31 -5.30
CA PHE A 86 -2.88 -10.76 -5.22
C PHE A 86 -1.58 -11.17 -4.56
N ALA A 87 -1.67 -11.89 -3.45
CA ALA A 87 -0.53 -12.35 -2.67
C ALA A 87 -0.55 -13.88 -2.61
N HIS A 88 0.55 -14.49 -3.02
CA HIS A 88 0.74 -15.94 -3.04
C HIS A 88 2.01 -16.28 -2.27
N PHE A 89 1.87 -16.68 -1.00
CA PHE A 89 2.99 -16.91 -0.11
C PHE A 89 3.86 -18.08 -0.59
N GLY A 90 3.28 -19.26 -0.82
CA GLY A 90 3.99 -20.44 -1.30
C GLY A 90 4.64 -20.26 -2.67
N ALA A 91 4.05 -19.42 -3.54
CA ALA A 91 4.64 -19.04 -4.82
C ALA A 91 5.68 -17.90 -4.72
N GLN A 92 5.75 -17.22 -3.57
CA GLN A 92 6.60 -16.05 -3.33
C GLN A 92 6.31 -14.91 -4.32
N LYS A 93 5.04 -14.72 -4.68
CA LYS A 93 4.61 -13.73 -5.67
C LYS A 93 3.57 -12.80 -5.11
N ILE A 94 3.69 -11.54 -5.49
CA ILE A 94 2.67 -10.51 -5.30
C ILE A 94 2.45 -9.86 -6.65
N ASP A 95 1.19 -9.73 -7.05
CA ASP A 95 0.78 -9.08 -8.29
C ASP A 95 -0.23 -7.97 -7.96
N ILE A 96 -0.12 -6.83 -8.65
CA ILE A 96 -1.02 -5.69 -8.49
C ILE A 96 -1.75 -5.47 -9.81
N LEU A 97 -3.08 -5.51 -9.79
CA LEU A 97 -3.90 -5.20 -10.94
C LEU A 97 -4.80 -4.00 -10.65
N SER A 98 -4.86 -3.08 -11.60
CA SER A 98 -5.74 -1.90 -11.56
C SER A 98 -6.62 -1.86 -12.81
N ASP A 99 -7.88 -1.50 -12.62
CA ASP A 99 -8.82 -1.20 -13.71
C ASP A 99 -9.61 0.08 -13.36
N PRO A 100 -9.38 1.20 -14.07
CA PRO A 100 -8.50 1.33 -15.24
C PRO A 100 -7.01 1.22 -14.88
N LYS A 101 -6.17 0.85 -15.85
CA LYS A 101 -4.73 0.58 -15.60
C LYS A 101 -3.98 1.77 -15.02
N ASP A 102 -4.36 2.98 -15.40
CA ASP A 102 -3.77 4.24 -14.95
C ASP A 102 -4.34 4.75 -13.61
N LEU A 103 -5.17 3.96 -12.93
CA LEU A 103 -5.73 4.30 -11.62
C LEU A 103 -4.62 4.62 -10.61
N ILE A 104 -3.56 3.82 -10.58
CA ILE A 104 -2.36 4.01 -9.76
C ILE A 104 -1.12 3.49 -10.50
N PRO A 105 0.09 3.99 -10.18
CA PRO A 105 1.33 3.53 -10.79
C PRO A 105 1.79 2.18 -10.19
N THR A 106 1.08 1.10 -10.50
CA THR A 106 1.25 -0.24 -9.91
C THR A 106 2.69 -0.75 -9.91
N GLU A 107 3.39 -0.66 -11.05
CA GLU A 107 4.78 -1.10 -11.20
C GLU A 107 5.73 -0.36 -10.26
N ARG A 108 5.62 0.97 -10.22
CA ARG A 108 6.42 1.81 -9.34
C ARG A 108 6.19 1.46 -7.87
N ILE A 109 4.93 1.27 -7.49
CA ILE A 109 4.57 0.90 -6.11
C ILE A 109 5.17 -0.47 -5.76
N PHE A 110 5.07 -1.45 -6.65
CA PHE A 110 5.65 -2.77 -6.42
C PHE A 110 7.15 -2.68 -6.13
N PHE A 111 7.92 -2.00 -6.99
CA PHE A 111 9.38 -1.93 -6.85
C PHE A 111 9.84 -1.04 -5.69
N GLU A 112 9.13 0.06 -5.41
CA GLU A 112 9.53 1.00 -4.35
C GLU A 112 9.06 0.56 -2.96
N ARG A 113 7.91 -0.13 -2.86
CA ARG A 113 7.20 -0.35 -1.58
C ARG A 113 6.95 -1.80 -1.20
N ILE A 114 7.05 -2.74 -2.14
CA ILE A 114 6.82 -4.18 -1.87
C ILE A 114 8.13 -4.95 -1.97
N ALA A 115 8.76 -4.92 -3.16
CA ALA A 115 9.94 -5.71 -3.48
C ALA A 115 11.11 -5.57 -2.48
N PRO A 116 11.43 -4.37 -1.93
CA PRO A 116 12.55 -4.21 -0.99
C PRO A 116 12.36 -4.95 0.33
N PHE A 117 11.12 -5.21 0.72
CA PHE A 117 10.77 -5.85 1.98
C PHE A 117 10.46 -7.34 1.87
N LEU A 118 10.33 -7.85 0.64
CA LEU A 118 10.20 -9.28 0.41
C LEU A 118 11.43 -10.04 0.95
N PRO A 119 11.26 -11.29 1.41
CA PRO A 119 12.40 -12.12 1.76
C PRO A 119 13.35 -12.27 0.56
N LYS A 120 14.60 -11.82 0.72
CA LYS A 120 15.67 -12.01 -0.28
C LYS A 120 16.00 -13.48 -0.50
N GLU A 121 15.95 -14.24 0.59
CA GLU A 121 16.16 -15.67 0.62
C GLU A 121 15.06 -16.28 1.48
N TRP A 122 14.32 -17.22 0.89
CA TRP A 122 13.27 -17.96 1.58
C TRP A 122 13.92 -19.13 2.30
N GLY A 123 14.39 -18.85 3.51
CA GLY A 123 15.03 -19.83 4.38
C GLY A 123 14.03 -20.79 5.02
N THR A 124 14.54 -21.66 5.89
CA THR A 124 13.73 -22.63 6.65
C THR A 124 12.85 -21.99 7.72
N ASP A 125 13.18 -20.77 8.16
CA ASP A 125 12.39 -20.00 9.12
C ASP A 125 11.14 -19.41 8.45
N THR A 126 10.08 -20.22 8.42
CA THR A 126 8.80 -19.87 7.83
C THR A 126 8.15 -18.68 8.53
N ALA A 127 8.33 -18.54 9.85
CA ALA A 127 7.76 -17.44 10.62
C ALA A 127 8.38 -16.10 10.21
N LYS A 128 9.70 -16.05 10.04
CA LYS A 128 10.42 -14.87 9.56
C LYS A 128 10.07 -14.53 8.10
N ASN A 129 9.95 -15.54 7.25
CA ASN A 129 9.53 -15.34 5.85
C ASN A 129 8.11 -14.74 5.81
N ASN A 130 7.19 -15.29 6.60
CA ASN A 130 5.83 -14.79 6.73
C ASN A 130 5.84 -13.35 7.23
N ALA A 131 6.53 -13.04 8.34
CA ALA A 131 6.57 -11.68 8.88
C ALA A 131 7.06 -10.64 7.85
N ARG A 132 8.10 -10.96 7.07
CA ARG A 132 8.59 -10.09 6.00
C ARG A 132 7.60 -9.96 4.86
N PHE A 133 6.98 -11.06 4.45
CA PHE A 133 5.96 -11.08 3.41
C PHE A 133 4.73 -10.25 3.80
N SER A 134 4.20 -10.46 5.01
CA SER A 134 3.08 -9.68 5.57
C SER A 134 3.41 -8.20 5.68
N PHE A 135 4.63 -7.87 6.09
CA PHE A 135 5.10 -6.48 6.15
C PHE A 135 5.16 -5.83 4.77
N ALA A 136 5.76 -6.52 3.78
CA ALA A 136 5.83 -6.05 2.40
C ALA A 136 4.42 -5.83 1.82
N LEU A 137 3.51 -6.76 2.09
CA LEU A 137 2.13 -6.70 1.65
C LEU A 137 1.39 -5.51 2.26
N LEU A 138 1.50 -5.33 3.58
CA LEU A 138 0.84 -4.23 4.28
C LEU A 138 1.42 -2.87 3.88
N ASN A 139 2.74 -2.75 3.72
CA ASN A 139 3.37 -1.50 3.28
C ASN A 139 2.97 -1.12 1.85
N GLY A 140 2.91 -2.11 0.95
CA GLY A 140 2.35 -1.92 -0.39
C GLY A 140 0.90 -1.48 -0.35
N TYR A 141 0.08 -2.15 0.47
CA TYR A 141 -1.34 -1.85 0.64
C TYR A 141 -1.58 -0.42 1.11
N THR A 142 -0.91 0.03 2.17
CA THR A 142 -1.09 1.38 2.73
C THR A 142 -0.72 2.45 1.71
N TYR A 143 0.35 2.23 0.95
CA TYR A 143 0.78 3.16 -0.10
C TYR A 143 -0.18 3.20 -1.29
N MET A 144 -0.76 2.06 -1.68
CA MET A 144 -1.80 2.03 -2.73
C MET A 144 -3.07 2.73 -2.28
N ALA A 145 -3.51 2.52 -1.04
CA ALA A 145 -4.67 3.22 -0.48
C ALA A 145 -4.46 4.74 -0.52
N ASP A 146 -3.28 5.23 -0.11
CA ASP A 146 -2.92 6.65 -0.20
C ASP A 146 -2.85 7.14 -1.65
N ALA A 147 -2.30 6.35 -2.57
CA ALA A 147 -2.24 6.73 -3.99
C ALA A 147 -3.63 6.87 -4.62
N ILE A 148 -4.56 5.97 -4.29
CA ILE A 148 -5.96 6.08 -4.71
C ILE A 148 -6.59 7.32 -4.06
N ALA A 149 -6.46 7.47 -2.74
CA ALA A 149 -7.01 8.61 -2.01
C ALA A 149 -6.53 9.96 -2.57
N HIS A 150 -5.24 10.07 -2.88
CA HIS A 150 -4.64 11.25 -3.50
C HIS A 150 -5.22 11.53 -4.89
N LYS A 151 -5.44 10.51 -5.72
CA LYS A 151 -6.05 10.68 -7.05
C LYS A 151 -7.48 11.24 -6.97
N TYR A 152 -8.22 10.91 -5.91
CA TYR A 152 -9.58 11.41 -5.66
C TYR A 152 -9.62 12.62 -4.72
N HIS A 153 -8.46 13.17 -4.32
CA HIS A 153 -8.34 14.30 -3.40
C HIS A 153 -9.05 14.11 -2.05
N ILE A 154 -9.08 12.88 -1.54
CA ILE A 154 -9.63 12.55 -0.22
C ILE A 154 -8.53 12.26 0.80
N GLN A 155 -8.87 12.36 2.08
CA GLN A 155 -8.03 11.92 3.18
C GLN A 155 -8.61 10.66 3.80
N LEU A 156 -7.75 9.67 4.04
CA LEU A 156 -8.09 8.46 4.78
C LEU A 156 -7.79 8.69 6.27
N ALA A 157 -8.78 8.42 7.10
CA ALA A 157 -8.66 8.52 8.56
C ALA A 157 -8.03 7.26 9.15
N ASN A 158 -8.36 6.10 8.58
CA ASN A 158 -7.98 4.80 9.13
C ASN A 158 -6.67 4.25 8.56
N ASN A 159 -6.12 4.86 7.49
CA ASN A 159 -4.88 4.39 6.90
C ASN A 159 -3.67 4.71 7.78
N ILE A 160 -2.64 3.86 7.71
CA ILE A 160 -1.35 4.14 8.34
C ILE A 160 -0.73 5.33 7.60
N LYS A 161 -0.70 6.48 8.27
CA LYS A 161 -0.04 7.67 7.72
C LYS A 161 1.46 7.41 7.67
N GLU A 162 2.03 7.35 6.46
CA GLU A 162 3.46 7.59 6.34
C GLU A 162 3.69 9.04 6.77
N GLU A 163 4.38 9.22 7.89
CA GLU A 163 4.89 10.53 8.25
C GLU A 163 5.85 10.93 7.12
N TYR A 164 5.43 11.86 6.25
CA TYR A 164 6.23 12.44 5.17
C TYR A 164 7.40 13.29 5.73
N SER A 165 8.11 12.77 6.73
CA SER A 165 9.37 13.27 7.27
C SER A 165 10.42 13.48 6.17
N ASN A 166 10.29 12.76 5.05
CA ASN A 166 11.18 12.86 3.90
C ASN A 166 11.21 14.23 3.20
N SER A 167 10.18 15.09 3.30
CA SER A 167 10.24 16.39 2.61
C SER A 167 11.12 17.40 3.35
N VAL A 168 10.96 17.51 4.66
CA VAL A 168 11.78 18.41 5.49
C VAL A 168 13.23 17.92 5.52
N VAL A 169 13.44 16.62 5.74
CA VAL A 169 14.79 16.03 5.79
C VAL A 169 15.52 16.22 4.46
N LYS A 170 14.88 15.95 3.31
CA LYS A 170 15.50 16.19 1.99
C LYS A 170 15.82 17.66 1.75
N THR A 171 14.90 18.56 2.11
CA THR A 171 15.10 20.01 1.99
C THR A 171 16.29 20.46 2.84
N THR A 172 16.38 20.03 4.10
CA THR A 172 17.51 20.31 4.99
C THR A 172 18.82 19.76 4.41
N LEU A 173 18.81 18.55 3.84
CA LEU A 173 19.99 17.95 3.23
C LEU A 173 20.49 18.76 2.02
N TYR A 174 19.58 19.24 1.17
CA TYR A 174 19.92 20.08 0.02
C TYR A 174 20.43 21.45 0.44
N ILE A 175 19.82 22.09 1.45
CA ILE A 175 20.31 23.37 1.98
C ILE A 175 21.73 23.21 2.54
N LEU A 176 21.99 22.13 3.29
CA LEU A 176 23.32 21.82 3.81
C LEU A 176 24.33 21.63 2.68
N LEU A 177 24.00 20.82 1.67
CA LEU A 177 24.87 20.56 0.52
C LEU A 177 25.19 21.84 -0.25
N CYS A 178 24.17 22.67 -0.54
CA CYS A 178 24.35 23.96 -1.19
C CYS A 178 25.23 24.91 -0.37
N SER A 179 25.06 24.94 0.95
CA SER A 179 25.87 25.77 1.86
C SER A 179 27.33 25.32 1.87
N LEU A 180 27.59 24.01 1.88
CA LEU A 180 28.95 23.45 1.84
C LEU A 180 29.65 23.76 0.52
N LEU A 181 28.93 23.62 -0.60
CA LEU A 181 29.42 24.00 -1.92
C LEU A 181 29.72 25.50 -2.01
N ALA A 182 28.82 26.35 -1.51
CA ALA A 182 29.03 27.79 -1.49
C ALA A 182 30.28 28.17 -0.69
N LEU A 183 30.48 27.55 0.48
CA LEU A 183 31.67 27.78 1.31
C LEU A 183 32.95 27.26 0.65
N PHE A 184 32.89 26.12 -0.02
CA PHE A 184 33.99 25.58 -0.80
C PHE A 184 34.40 26.52 -1.94
N PHE A 185 33.45 26.98 -2.75
CA PHE A 185 33.72 27.92 -3.83
C PHE A 185 34.21 29.27 -3.28
N TYR A 186 33.64 29.76 -2.20
CA TYR A 186 34.10 30.98 -1.53
C TYR A 186 35.56 30.86 -1.10
N GLY A 187 35.92 29.76 -0.41
CA GLY A 187 37.30 29.48 -0.01
C GLY A 187 38.26 29.31 -1.20
N TYR A 188 37.83 28.64 -2.26
CA TYR A 188 38.64 28.42 -3.46
C TYR A 188 38.94 29.71 -4.22
N PHE A 189 37.93 30.56 -4.47
CA PHE A 189 38.09 31.79 -5.24
C PHE A 189 38.63 32.98 -4.44
N PHE A 190 38.32 33.07 -3.13
CA PHE A 190 38.69 34.22 -2.30
C PHE A 190 39.77 33.90 -1.25
N GLY A 191 40.02 32.63 -0.93
CA GLY A 191 41.02 32.21 0.06
C GLY A 191 42.47 32.25 -0.43
N THR A 192 42.72 32.29 -1.74
CA THR A 192 44.06 32.34 -2.34
C THR A 192 44.66 33.75 -2.42
N ARG A 193 43.93 34.81 -2.03
CA ARG A 193 44.40 36.21 -2.10
C ARG A 193 45.21 36.70 -0.88
N LYS A 194 45.64 35.82 0.05
CA LYS A 194 46.32 36.23 1.30
C LYS A 194 47.67 35.57 1.60
N HIS A 195 48.48 35.26 0.59
CA HIS A 195 49.92 35.00 0.78
C HIS A 195 50.76 35.74 -0.27
N GLY A 196 50.98 37.03 -0.03
CA GLY A 196 51.85 37.88 -0.83
C GLY A 196 52.05 39.22 -0.15
N HIS A 197 52.88 39.24 0.89
CA HIS A 197 53.83 40.30 1.26
C HIS A 197 54.63 39.84 2.48
#